data_AF-A0A0G3M3N7-F1
#
_entry.id   AF-A0A0G3M3N7-F1
#
_cell.length_a   1.000
_cell.length_b   1.000
_cell.length_c   1.000
_cell.angle_alpha   90.00
_cell.angle_beta   90.00
_cell.angle_gamma   90.00
#
_symmetry.space_group_name_H-M   'P 1'
#
loop_
_entity.id
_entity.type
_entity.pdbx_description
1 polymer ?
#
loop_
_entity_poly.entity_id
_entity_poly.type
_entity_poly.pdbx_seq_one_letter_code
_entity_poly.pdbx_strand_id
1 'polypeptide(L)'
;MSYLEFNDPFTGEWTSFMEAVETYNGSPITDMLCQEMDEIYKKVNNKYYRRVIADGKINVKWFGAIGDGVNDEYIYFTKALKFIADIGGGTLYVPAGKYKLSHVDCETKKFSNITILAYGAEFIQDIGTKTEFIVPVTPENPEGKIYTYGRYRAADGMFVFDAKVSMQTDDSNSIKNIKFIGAKFISNVKQYGFDELLHHVCMHGVSNVTFEYCSFIGFLGDGVAVCRGLREDGIRDAYNKDVNFYKCNFDGINNNNRQGISIYYCDGFSIDFCNFENICRPDMIGAVDIESDTSNTISRKGVISNCSFKNIGGGNGAVTIFLRNYDGSEEKISHLGYIIDNCDFDKVVTPLSVIGNNNFMSSPSNYGVVFQNNRCFNIQGAADLRKAFGVLFYNNLFRNVISETMTVIRAEGGKNITFEKNTFDGCNNAAGLAFVGTTKNISFIQNQFYNFSGTFITINDPGGIGKIIGNELVSSVVDVQHPLVTGSSATPEKLTNAVVKDNVYGENISPVNLYFFLNANNAPTLDSITPDKVMYGESQCQMTGTMPSGFLGDPTVMAKMSRENIGNNYYPHVYQTIYPSPDNHGNIWRRQAINQTTWGAFVQIP
;
A
#
# COMPACT_ATOMS: atom_id res chain seq x y z
N MET A 1 -26.73 25.23 46.27
CA MET A 1 -27.00 25.55 44.84
C MET A 1 -28.42 25.11 44.56
N SER A 2 -29.20 25.94 43.85
CA SER A 2 -30.54 25.53 43.40
C SER A 2 -30.45 24.71 42.11
N TYR A 3 -31.43 23.84 41.90
CA TYR A 3 -31.56 23.02 40.70
C TYR A 3 -32.89 23.30 40.01
N LEU A 4 -32.90 23.23 38.69
CA LEU A 4 -34.10 23.12 37.87
C LEU A 4 -34.15 21.72 37.28
N GLU A 5 -35.32 21.11 37.26
CA GLU A 5 -35.51 19.78 36.69
C GLU A 5 -36.73 19.78 35.78
N PHE A 6 -36.57 19.17 34.60
CA PHE A 6 -37.65 18.99 33.63
C PHE A 6 -37.30 17.84 32.68
N ASN A 7 -38.28 17.37 31.93
CA ASN A 7 -38.03 16.44 30.83
C ASN A 7 -37.47 17.21 29.64
N ASP A 8 -36.35 16.74 29.10
CA ASP A 8 -35.76 17.25 27.87
C ASP A 8 -36.77 17.08 26.72
N PRO A 9 -37.12 18.15 25.98
CA PRO A 9 -38.24 18.11 25.04
C PRO A 9 -37.96 17.24 23.81
N PHE A 10 -36.71 16.91 23.52
CA PHE A 10 -36.31 16.13 22.34
C PHE A 10 -36.09 14.65 22.66
N THR A 11 -35.55 14.36 23.85
CA THR A 11 -35.22 12.99 24.26
C THR A 11 -36.23 12.39 25.23
N GLY A 12 -37.01 13.22 25.93
CA GLY A 12 -37.86 12.80 27.05
C GLY A 12 -37.08 12.43 28.31
N GLU A 13 -35.75 12.57 28.31
CA GLU A 13 -34.88 12.27 29.44
C GLU A 13 -35.13 13.27 30.59
N TRP A 14 -35.15 12.78 31.84
CA TRP A 14 -35.12 13.67 33.00
C TRP A 14 -33.77 14.39 33.05
N THR A 15 -33.77 15.71 32.98
CA THR A 15 -32.55 16.52 32.98
C THR A 15 -32.56 17.53 34.12
N SER A 16 -31.40 17.72 34.74
CA SER A 16 -31.20 18.67 35.83
C SER A 16 -30.28 19.79 35.35
N PHE A 17 -30.57 21.02 35.77
CA PHE A 17 -29.74 22.19 35.54
C PHE A 17 -29.34 22.77 36.90
N MET A 18 -28.05 23.02 37.10
CA MET A 18 -27.53 23.61 38.32
C MET A 18 -27.38 25.12 38.16
N GLU A 19 -27.75 25.89 39.19
CA GLU A 19 -27.46 27.34 39.24
C GLU A 19 -25.96 27.57 39.10
N ALA A 20 -25.56 28.36 38.11
CA ALA A 20 -24.16 28.63 37.79
C ALA A 20 -24.06 30.02 37.15
N VAL A 21 -22.97 30.74 37.42
CA VAL A 21 -22.67 32.03 36.76
C VAL A 21 -21.64 31.90 35.65
N GLU A 22 -21.04 30.72 35.52
CA GLU A 22 -19.98 30.41 34.57
C GLU A 22 -20.30 29.14 33.77
N THR A 23 -19.84 29.11 32.52
CA THR A 23 -19.86 27.97 31.60
C THR A 23 -18.90 26.88 32.07
N TYR A 24 -18.82 25.76 31.33
CA TYR A 24 -17.89 24.67 31.64
C TYR A 24 -16.41 25.04 31.51
N ASN A 25 -16.09 26.14 30.81
CA ASN A 25 -14.71 26.64 30.67
C ASN A 25 -14.42 27.86 31.56
N GLY A 26 -15.32 28.22 32.48
CA GLY A 26 -15.15 29.34 33.41
C GLY A 26 -15.54 30.72 32.82
N SER A 27 -16.04 30.78 31.58
CA SER A 27 -16.53 32.05 31.01
C SER A 27 -17.90 32.41 31.61
N PRO A 28 -18.26 33.70 31.76
CA PRO A 28 -19.57 34.08 32.26
C PRO A 28 -20.73 33.56 31.39
N ILE A 29 -21.81 33.09 32.01
CA ILE A 29 -23.06 32.79 31.30
C ILE A 29 -23.78 34.11 31.02
N THR A 30 -24.19 34.32 29.77
CA THR A 30 -24.88 35.54 29.32
C THR A 30 -26.30 35.25 28.86
N ASP A 31 -27.13 36.29 28.73
CA ASP A 31 -28.47 36.18 28.17
C ASP A 31 -28.44 35.66 26.73
N MET A 32 -27.47 36.11 25.94
CA MET A 32 -27.25 35.67 24.56
C MET A 32 -26.92 34.18 24.51
N LEU A 33 -26.05 33.70 25.40
CA LEU A 33 -25.73 32.27 25.48
C LEU A 33 -26.95 31.41 25.86
N CYS A 34 -27.81 31.91 26.75
CA CYS A 34 -29.07 31.24 27.09
C CYS A 34 -30.11 31.26 25.95
N GLN A 35 -30.00 32.20 25.01
CA GLN A 35 -30.86 32.27 23.82
C GLN A 35 -30.35 31.36 22.70
N GLU A 36 -29.04 31.34 22.48
CA GLU A 36 -28.42 30.55 21.41
C GLU A 36 -28.30 29.06 21.75
N MET A 37 -28.13 28.73 23.04
CA MET A 37 -27.84 27.39 23.56
C MET A 37 -28.79 27.04 24.71
N ASP A 38 -30.10 27.25 24.52
CA ASP A 38 -31.11 27.10 25.57
C ASP A 38 -31.24 25.65 26.08
N GLU A 39 -30.78 24.67 25.30
CA GLU A 39 -30.64 23.27 25.66
C GLU A 39 -29.50 22.99 26.67
N ILE A 40 -28.53 23.90 26.80
CA ILE A 40 -27.39 23.81 27.73
C ILE A 40 -27.47 24.85 28.85
N TYR A 41 -27.89 26.07 28.54
CA TYR A 41 -27.92 27.19 29.48
C TYR A 41 -29.31 27.79 29.57
N LYS A 42 -29.77 28.09 30.78
CA LYS A 42 -31.09 28.69 30.99
C LYS A 42 -31.00 29.90 31.91
N LYS A 43 -31.86 30.88 31.65
CA LYS A 43 -32.10 31.99 32.57
C LYS A 43 -33.52 31.88 33.12
N VAL A 44 -33.64 31.73 34.44
CA VAL A 44 -34.94 31.64 35.14
C VAL A 44 -34.89 32.55 36.36
N ASN A 45 -35.86 33.46 36.49
CA ASN A 45 -35.95 34.42 37.59
C ASN A 45 -34.63 35.22 37.80
N ASN A 46 -34.04 35.72 36.72
CA ASN A 46 -32.74 36.43 36.69
C ASN A 46 -31.54 35.64 37.22
N LYS A 47 -31.66 34.31 37.33
CA LYS A 47 -30.54 33.42 37.65
C LYS A 47 -30.18 32.58 36.43
N TYR A 48 -28.90 32.30 36.29
CA TYR A 48 -28.37 31.44 35.24
C TYR A 48 -28.21 30.02 35.75
N TYR A 49 -28.48 29.08 34.86
CA TYR A 49 -28.37 27.66 35.11
C TYR A 49 -27.64 27.00 33.95
N ARG A 50 -26.87 25.98 34.26
CA ARG A 50 -26.15 25.12 33.32
C ARG A 50 -26.69 23.71 33.46
N ARG A 51 -26.88 22.99 32.34
CA ARG A 51 -27.22 21.57 32.33
C ARG A 51 -26.23 20.77 33.17
N VAL A 52 -26.64 19.67 33.80
CA VAL A 52 -25.74 18.73 34.46
C VAL A 52 -25.39 17.63 33.47
N ILE A 53 -24.12 17.49 33.11
CA ILE A 53 -23.63 16.41 32.22
C ILE A 53 -23.13 15.26 33.10
N ALA A 54 -24.03 14.36 33.50
CA ALA A 54 -23.75 13.36 34.52
C ALA A 54 -22.70 12.30 34.11
N ASP A 55 -22.60 11.97 32.82
CA ASP A 55 -21.73 10.91 32.29
C ASP A 55 -20.64 11.41 31.33
N GLY A 56 -20.46 12.73 31.24
CA GLY A 56 -19.53 13.37 30.33
C GLY A 56 -19.91 13.30 28.85
N LYS A 57 -21.12 12.85 28.50
CA LYS A 57 -21.59 12.76 27.12
C LYS A 57 -22.58 13.87 26.77
N ILE A 58 -22.43 14.40 25.56
CA ILE A 58 -23.31 15.37 24.96
C ILE A 58 -24.18 14.64 23.95
N ASN A 59 -25.48 14.58 24.16
CA ASN A 59 -26.39 13.89 23.24
C ASN A 59 -26.78 14.84 22.10
N VAL A 60 -26.56 14.43 20.83
CA VAL A 60 -26.91 15.26 19.67
C VAL A 60 -28.41 15.61 19.62
N LYS A 61 -29.27 14.75 20.19
CA LYS A 61 -30.71 15.00 20.24
C LYS A 61 -31.10 16.19 21.12
N TRP A 62 -30.28 16.54 22.13
CA TRP A 62 -30.53 17.75 22.92
C TRP A 62 -30.54 19.02 22.06
N PHE A 63 -29.86 18.99 20.91
CA PHE A 63 -29.78 20.12 19.98
C PHE A 63 -30.86 20.08 18.89
N GLY A 64 -31.74 19.08 18.87
CA GLY A 64 -32.85 18.98 17.93
C GLY A 64 -32.73 17.89 16.85
N ALA A 65 -31.66 17.10 16.85
CA ALA A 65 -31.55 15.96 15.93
C ALA A 65 -32.63 14.90 16.21
N ILE A 66 -33.29 14.42 15.16
CA ILE A 66 -34.39 13.46 15.19
C ILE A 66 -33.86 12.05 14.90
N GLY A 67 -33.06 11.92 13.83
CA GLY A 67 -32.52 10.65 13.36
C GLY A 67 -33.53 9.81 12.56
N ASP A 68 -34.37 10.45 11.74
CA ASP A 68 -35.39 9.81 10.89
C ASP A 68 -34.96 9.53 9.44
N GLY A 69 -33.83 10.08 9.01
CA GLY A 69 -33.25 9.94 7.67
C GLY A 69 -33.92 10.81 6.61
N VAL A 70 -34.79 11.74 6.99
CA VAL A 70 -35.59 12.57 6.08
C VAL A 70 -35.00 13.95 5.93
N ASN A 71 -34.84 14.66 7.05
CA ASN A 71 -34.36 16.04 7.05
C ASN A 71 -32.84 16.11 7.15
N ASP A 72 -32.23 17.12 6.54
CA ASP A 72 -30.81 17.39 6.74
C ASP A 72 -30.58 17.92 8.17
N GLU A 73 -29.79 17.18 8.96
CA GLU A 73 -29.59 17.41 10.38
C GLU A 73 -28.22 18.01 10.70
N TYR A 74 -27.46 18.41 9.69
CA TYR A 74 -26.09 18.89 9.87
C TYR A 74 -25.95 20.05 10.86
N ILE A 75 -26.96 20.93 10.95
CA ILE A 75 -26.96 22.08 11.84
C ILE A 75 -26.93 21.67 13.32
N TYR A 76 -27.61 20.57 13.66
CA TYR A 76 -27.66 20.05 15.03
C TYR A 76 -26.33 19.41 15.44
N PHE A 77 -25.71 18.65 14.52
CA PHE A 77 -24.37 18.12 14.72
C PHE A 77 -23.33 19.24 14.87
N THR A 78 -23.41 20.25 14.01
CA THR A 78 -22.53 21.43 14.06
C THR A 78 -22.67 22.16 15.40
N LYS A 79 -23.90 22.35 15.89
CA LYS A 79 -24.16 23.00 17.19
C LYS A 79 -23.57 22.18 18.34
N ALA A 80 -23.80 20.87 18.35
CA ALA A 80 -23.28 19.98 19.38
C ALA A 80 -21.74 19.91 19.40
N LEU A 81 -21.11 19.79 18.23
CA LEU A 81 -19.65 19.74 18.10
C LEU A 81 -18.99 21.06 18.44
N LYS A 82 -19.58 22.20 18.06
CA LYS A 82 -19.11 23.53 18.47
C LYS A 82 -19.14 23.65 19.99
N PHE A 83 -20.23 23.25 20.63
CA PHE A 83 -20.31 23.25 22.08
C PHE A 83 -19.21 22.40 22.74
N ILE A 84 -19.00 21.17 22.25
CA ILE A 84 -17.93 20.28 22.75
C ILE A 84 -16.55 20.93 22.56
N ALA A 85 -16.29 21.52 21.39
CA ALA A 85 -15.04 22.22 21.12
C ALA A 85 -14.83 23.42 22.06
N ASP A 86 -15.88 24.22 22.30
CA ASP A 86 -15.83 25.42 23.13
C ASP A 86 -15.57 25.10 24.62
N ILE A 87 -15.93 23.90 25.07
CA ILE A 87 -15.61 23.40 26.42
C ILE A 87 -14.28 22.62 26.48
N GLY A 88 -13.52 22.56 25.36
CA GLY A 88 -12.18 21.98 25.28
C GLY A 88 -12.11 20.51 24.86
N GLY A 89 -13.23 19.90 24.48
CA GLY A 89 -13.34 18.50 24.10
C GLY A 89 -14.45 17.76 24.84
N GLY A 90 -14.63 16.48 24.50
CA GLY A 90 -15.64 15.62 25.12
C GLY A 90 -16.17 14.54 24.19
N THR A 91 -17.25 13.88 24.62
CA THR A 91 -17.91 12.83 23.84
C THR A 91 -19.25 13.31 23.30
N LEU A 92 -19.40 13.33 21.98
CA LEU A 92 -20.70 13.41 21.32
C LEU A 92 -21.32 12.01 21.29
N TYR A 93 -22.44 11.83 22.00
CA TYR A 93 -23.27 10.64 21.89
C TYR A 93 -24.31 10.83 20.80
N VAL A 94 -24.33 9.91 19.84
CA VAL A 94 -25.30 9.86 18.74
C VAL A 94 -26.13 8.59 18.91
N PRO A 95 -27.39 8.70 19.37
CA PRO A 95 -28.27 7.54 19.52
C PRO A 95 -28.50 6.83 18.18
N ALA A 96 -28.90 5.56 18.22
CA ALA A 96 -29.30 4.84 17.02
C ALA A 96 -30.40 5.60 16.24
N GLY A 97 -30.27 5.61 14.92
CA GLY A 97 -31.11 6.42 14.03
C GLY A 97 -30.46 6.65 12.68
N LYS A 98 -31.20 7.25 11.76
CA LYS A 98 -30.72 7.65 10.44
C LYS A 98 -30.58 9.16 10.40
N TYR A 99 -29.39 9.68 10.23
CA TYR A 99 -29.12 11.11 10.26
C TYR A 99 -28.66 11.51 8.87
N LYS A 100 -29.50 12.25 8.14
CA LYS A 100 -29.15 12.75 6.82
C LYS A 100 -28.30 14.00 7.00
N LEU A 101 -27.11 14.05 6.39
CA LEU A 101 -26.13 15.10 6.62
C LEU A 101 -25.55 15.58 5.30
N SER A 102 -25.72 16.86 4.98
CA SER A 102 -25.05 17.46 3.82
C SER A 102 -23.57 17.74 4.08
N HIS A 103 -23.24 18.31 5.24
CA HIS A 103 -21.85 18.62 5.63
C HIS A 103 -21.71 18.94 7.11
N VAL A 104 -20.71 18.36 7.79
CA VAL A 104 -20.35 18.70 9.17
C VAL A 104 -18.91 19.18 9.19
N ASP A 105 -18.73 20.49 9.30
CA ASP A 105 -17.42 21.14 9.24
C ASP A 105 -16.82 21.35 10.64
N CYS A 106 -15.66 20.74 10.87
CA CYS A 106 -14.83 20.89 12.06
C CYS A 106 -13.58 21.70 11.69
N GLU A 107 -13.68 23.03 11.79
CA GLU A 107 -12.65 23.95 11.33
C GLU A 107 -11.75 24.47 12.47
N THR A 108 -10.44 24.46 12.23
CA THR A 108 -9.35 24.86 13.15
C THR A 108 -9.10 23.88 14.29
N LYS A 109 -7.93 23.99 14.92
CA LYS A 109 -7.50 23.14 16.05
C LYS A 109 -8.44 23.12 17.26
N LYS A 110 -9.42 24.03 17.35
CA LYS A 110 -10.39 24.04 18.46
C LYS A 110 -11.25 22.78 18.51
N PHE A 111 -11.49 22.11 17.38
CA PHE A 111 -12.26 20.87 17.31
C PHE A 111 -11.43 19.63 17.72
N SER A 112 -10.42 19.80 18.56
CA SER A 112 -9.63 18.69 19.10
C SER A 112 -10.33 18.01 20.27
N ASN A 113 -9.86 16.81 20.65
CA ASN A 113 -10.31 16.06 21.82
C ASN A 113 -11.80 15.66 21.74
N ILE A 114 -12.27 15.27 20.56
CA ILE A 114 -13.66 14.90 20.32
C ILE A 114 -13.76 13.40 20.07
N THR A 115 -14.59 12.73 20.86
CA THR A 115 -15.05 11.37 20.57
C THR A 115 -16.50 11.40 20.10
N ILE A 116 -16.80 10.78 18.96
CA ILE A 116 -18.15 10.58 18.42
C ILE A 116 -18.52 9.12 18.63
N LEU A 117 -19.40 8.87 19.59
CA LEU A 117 -19.92 7.55 19.96
C LEU A 117 -21.28 7.33 19.29
N ALA A 118 -21.32 6.49 18.26
CA ALA A 118 -22.41 6.44 17.30
C ALA A 118 -22.89 5.01 16.97
N TYR A 119 -22.88 4.12 17.95
CA TYR A 119 -23.35 2.74 17.77
C TYR A 119 -24.81 2.70 17.28
N GLY A 120 -25.00 2.11 16.10
CA GLY A 120 -26.32 1.98 15.48
C GLY A 120 -26.83 3.25 14.79
N ALA A 121 -26.01 4.32 14.72
CA ALA A 121 -26.31 5.49 13.92
C ALA A 121 -25.84 5.29 12.46
N GLU A 122 -26.69 5.71 11.54
CA GLU A 122 -26.43 5.75 10.10
C GLU A 122 -26.36 7.21 9.64
N PHE A 123 -25.18 7.68 9.28
CA PHE A 123 -24.96 8.97 8.65
C PHE A 123 -25.16 8.81 7.14
N ILE A 124 -26.27 9.35 6.64
CA ILE A 124 -26.66 9.29 5.23
C ILE A 124 -26.20 10.58 4.55
N GLN A 125 -25.30 10.48 3.58
CA GLN A 125 -24.82 11.65 2.87
C GLN A 125 -25.94 12.30 2.05
N ASP A 126 -26.26 13.56 2.34
CA ASP A 126 -27.22 14.33 1.55
C ASP A 126 -26.55 14.82 0.26
N ILE A 127 -26.89 14.18 -0.85
CA ILE A 127 -26.33 14.51 -2.16
C ILE A 127 -27.13 15.66 -2.77
N GLY A 128 -26.50 16.83 -2.82
CA GLY A 128 -27.05 18.04 -3.45
C GLY A 128 -27.00 18.01 -4.98
N THR A 129 -26.97 19.19 -5.58
CA THR A 129 -26.79 19.37 -7.03
C THR A 129 -25.32 19.37 -7.41
N LYS A 130 -24.97 18.86 -8.59
CA LYS A 130 -23.60 19.00 -9.10
C LYS A 130 -23.26 20.47 -9.34
N THR A 131 -22.09 20.86 -8.89
CA THR A 131 -21.44 22.15 -9.14
C THR A 131 -20.47 21.99 -10.31
N GLU A 132 -20.49 22.95 -11.23
CA GLU A 132 -19.49 23.06 -12.30
C GLU A 132 -18.32 23.91 -11.83
N PHE A 133 -17.10 23.42 -12.02
CA PHE A 133 -15.89 24.19 -11.82
C PHE A 133 -15.07 24.26 -13.10
N ILE A 134 -14.58 25.46 -13.42
CA ILE A 134 -13.65 25.68 -14.53
C ILE A 134 -12.23 25.36 -14.07
N VAL A 135 -11.57 24.43 -14.75
CA VAL A 135 -10.19 23.99 -14.53
C VAL A 135 -9.34 24.25 -15.78
N PRO A 136 -8.00 24.27 -15.68
CA PRO A 136 -7.14 24.35 -16.85
C PRO A 136 -7.47 23.23 -17.85
N VAL A 137 -7.50 23.59 -19.14
CA VAL A 137 -7.70 22.63 -20.23
C VAL A 137 -6.49 21.70 -20.29
N THR A 138 -6.74 20.39 -20.28
CA THR A 138 -5.72 19.36 -20.49
C THR A 138 -6.14 18.46 -21.66
N PRO A 139 -5.23 17.65 -22.25
CA PRO A 139 -5.62 16.65 -23.24
C PRO A 139 -6.73 15.70 -22.74
N GLU A 140 -6.75 15.41 -21.43
CA GLU A 140 -7.73 14.56 -20.76
C GLU A 140 -9.04 15.29 -20.44
N ASN A 141 -9.00 16.62 -20.31
CA ASN A 141 -10.16 17.48 -20.08
C ASN A 141 -10.16 18.69 -21.05
N PRO A 142 -10.49 18.47 -22.34
CA PRO A 142 -10.45 19.51 -23.36
C PRO A 142 -11.44 20.65 -23.10
N GLU A 143 -12.50 20.39 -22.33
CA GLU A 143 -13.51 21.39 -21.96
C GLU A 143 -13.05 22.29 -20.81
N GLY A 144 -12.05 21.86 -20.02
CA GLY A 144 -11.62 22.58 -18.83
C GLY A 144 -12.72 22.66 -17.78
N LYS A 145 -13.54 21.61 -17.65
CA LYS A 145 -14.68 21.57 -16.72
C LYS A 145 -14.66 20.31 -15.88
N ILE A 146 -14.95 20.45 -14.59
CA ILE A 146 -15.22 19.32 -13.70
C ILE A 146 -16.61 19.51 -13.08
N TYR A 147 -17.32 18.40 -12.87
CA TYR A 147 -18.63 18.40 -12.24
C TYR A 147 -18.59 17.52 -11.01
N THR A 148 -18.88 18.10 -9.85
CA THR A 148 -18.88 17.37 -8.57
C THR A 148 -20.05 17.81 -7.69
N TYR A 149 -20.54 16.91 -6.85
CA TYR A 149 -21.45 17.20 -5.74
C TYR A 149 -20.74 17.87 -4.55
N GLY A 150 -19.41 17.84 -4.51
CA GLY A 150 -18.61 18.51 -3.49
C GLY A 150 -18.64 20.04 -3.61
N ARG A 151 -18.49 20.71 -2.46
CA ARG A 151 -18.38 22.17 -2.34
C ARG A 151 -17.00 22.69 -2.77
N TYR A 152 -16.00 21.81 -2.77
CA TYR A 152 -14.60 22.16 -3.06
C TYR A 152 -14.06 21.44 -4.29
N ARG A 153 -13.02 22.03 -4.89
CA ARG A 153 -12.35 21.54 -6.11
C ARG A 153 -11.28 20.48 -5.86
N ALA A 154 -10.92 20.20 -4.61
CA ALA A 154 -9.88 19.22 -4.28
C ALA A 154 -10.42 18.05 -3.45
N ALA A 155 -11.11 18.31 -2.35
CA ALA A 155 -11.77 17.26 -1.57
C ALA A 155 -12.87 17.86 -0.68
N ASP A 156 -14.00 17.17 -0.56
CA ASP A 156 -15.09 17.48 0.35
C ASP A 156 -15.69 16.20 0.95
N GLY A 157 -16.56 16.32 1.95
CA GLY A 157 -17.22 15.16 2.51
C GLY A 157 -18.36 15.46 3.46
N MET A 158 -19.01 14.40 3.94
CA MET A 158 -20.07 14.51 4.93
C MET A 158 -19.52 14.99 6.29
N PHE A 159 -18.32 14.55 6.67
CA PHE A 159 -17.55 15.13 7.77
C PHE A 159 -16.25 15.70 7.23
N VAL A 160 -15.98 16.96 7.54
CA VAL A 160 -14.79 17.69 7.08
C VAL A 160 -14.00 18.16 8.28
N PHE A 161 -12.77 17.67 8.44
CA PHE A 161 -11.83 18.17 9.42
C PHE A 161 -10.79 19.03 8.72
N ASP A 162 -10.82 20.33 8.97
CA ASP A 162 -9.95 21.29 8.30
C ASP A 162 -9.25 22.19 9.33
N ALA A 163 -7.98 21.92 9.62
CA ALA A 163 -7.22 22.75 10.53
C ALA A 163 -6.98 24.19 10.03
N LYS A 164 -7.26 24.50 8.75
CA LYS A 164 -6.98 25.78 8.09
C LYS A 164 -5.49 26.15 8.12
N VAL A 165 -4.62 25.15 7.95
CA VAL A 165 -3.15 25.30 7.97
C VAL A 165 -2.56 25.05 6.59
N SER A 166 -1.39 25.62 6.31
CA SER A 166 -0.68 25.45 5.04
C SER A 166 0.82 25.35 5.29
N MET A 167 1.54 24.60 4.46
CA MET A 167 3.01 24.41 4.53
C MET A 167 3.50 23.93 5.91
N GLN A 168 2.71 23.08 6.59
CA GLN A 168 3.06 22.58 7.92
C GLN A 168 4.02 21.39 7.79
N THR A 169 5.00 21.32 8.69
CA THR A 169 6.01 20.22 8.75
C THR A 169 5.91 19.37 10.02
N ASP A 170 5.12 19.81 11.00
CA ASP A 170 4.82 19.10 12.26
C ASP A 170 3.30 19.06 12.50
N ASP A 171 2.84 18.67 13.69
CA ASP A 171 1.41 18.64 14.03
C ASP A 171 0.94 19.81 14.92
N SER A 172 1.70 20.89 15.05
CA SER A 172 1.47 21.90 16.12
C SER A 172 0.13 22.63 16.02
N ASN A 173 -0.37 22.84 14.79
CA ASN A 173 -1.66 23.48 14.55
C ASN A 173 -2.72 22.53 14.00
N SER A 174 -2.46 21.22 14.06
CA SER A 174 -3.40 20.20 13.64
C SER A 174 -4.60 20.08 14.58
N ILE A 175 -5.73 19.59 14.05
CA ILE A 175 -6.85 19.08 14.85
C ILE A 175 -6.43 17.75 15.45
N LYS A 176 -6.52 17.57 16.77
CA LYS A 176 -5.96 16.41 17.48
C LYS A 176 -7.00 15.55 18.18
N ASN A 177 -6.67 14.28 18.40
CA ASN A 177 -7.39 13.39 19.31
C ASN A 177 -8.87 13.24 18.92
N ILE A 178 -9.12 12.87 17.66
CA ILE A 178 -10.46 12.64 17.13
C ILE A 178 -10.73 11.15 17.12
N LYS A 179 -11.89 10.74 17.61
CA LYS A 179 -12.28 9.33 17.63
C LYS A 179 -13.71 9.14 17.15
N PHE A 180 -13.93 8.29 16.17
CA PHE A 180 -15.26 7.79 15.79
C PHE A 180 -15.40 6.34 16.23
N ILE A 181 -16.55 6.00 16.83
CA ILE A 181 -16.83 4.64 17.30
C ILE A 181 -18.21 4.19 16.84
N GLY A 182 -18.26 3.11 16.05
CA GLY A 182 -19.50 2.40 15.71
C GLY A 182 -20.41 3.05 14.66
N ALA A 183 -19.94 4.11 14.00
CA ALA A 183 -20.72 4.86 13.01
C ALA A 183 -20.83 4.12 11.66
N LYS A 184 -21.96 4.26 10.97
CA LYS A 184 -22.10 3.86 9.57
C LYS A 184 -22.23 5.11 8.68
N PHE A 185 -21.32 5.29 7.74
CA PHE A 185 -21.34 6.33 6.71
C PHE A 185 -21.90 5.71 5.43
N ILE A 186 -22.96 6.30 4.88
CA ILE A 186 -23.74 5.70 3.79
C ILE A 186 -23.96 6.73 2.68
N SER A 187 -23.62 6.34 1.45
CA SER A 187 -24.04 7.02 0.22
C SER A 187 -24.59 6.00 -0.78
N ASN A 188 -25.03 6.48 -1.94
CA ASN A 188 -25.61 5.63 -2.98
C ASN A 188 -24.94 5.84 -4.35
N VAL A 189 -23.70 5.36 -4.49
CA VAL A 189 -22.95 5.40 -5.75
C VAL A 189 -23.68 4.71 -6.92
N LYS A 190 -24.57 3.74 -6.66
CA LYS A 190 -25.42 3.13 -7.71
C LYS A 190 -26.40 4.14 -8.32
N GLN A 191 -26.94 5.04 -7.50
CA GLN A 191 -27.90 6.06 -7.93
C GLN A 191 -27.21 7.31 -8.48
N TYR A 192 -26.18 7.80 -7.78
CA TYR A 192 -25.55 9.10 -8.08
C TYR A 192 -24.31 8.99 -8.97
N GLY A 193 -23.81 7.77 -9.17
CA GLY A 193 -22.59 7.52 -9.94
C GLY A 193 -21.32 7.95 -9.19
N PHE A 194 -20.20 7.81 -9.89
CA PHE A 194 -18.88 8.20 -9.42
C PHE A 194 -18.77 9.73 -9.26
N ASP A 195 -18.09 10.17 -8.20
CA ASP A 195 -17.71 11.56 -7.99
C ASP A 195 -16.36 11.63 -7.28
N GLU A 196 -15.33 12.14 -7.95
CA GLU A 196 -13.97 12.06 -7.42
C GLU A 196 -13.79 12.85 -6.11
N LEU A 197 -14.53 13.94 -5.94
CA LEU A 197 -14.23 14.96 -4.93
C LEU A 197 -15.18 14.93 -3.73
N LEU A 198 -16.18 14.03 -3.73
CA LEU A 198 -17.14 13.88 -2.64
C LEU A 198 -16.93 12.56 -1.88
N HIS A 199 -16.23 12.65 -0.75
CA HIS A 199 -15.89 11.53 0.13
C HIS A 199 -16.93 11.38 1.27
N HIS A 200 -16.87 10.32 2.08
CA HIS A 200 -17.63 10.32 3.35
C HIS A 200 -16.95 11.20 4.40
N VAL A 201 -15.64 11.04 4.57
CA VAL A 201 -14.84 11.86 5.49
C VAL A 201 -13.61 12.39 4.77
N CYS A 202 -13.35 13.69 4.89
CA CYS A 202 -12.09 14.28 4.47
C CYS A 202 -11.40 14.99 5.63
N MET A 203 -10.07 14.88 5.66
CA MET A 203 -9.26 15.34 6.78
C MET A 203 -8.03 16.09 6.27
N HIS A 204 -7.73 17.21 6.90
CA HIS A 204 -6.66 18.12 6.52
C HIS A 204 -6.03 18.77 7.76
N GLY A 205 -4.76 18.48 8.00
CA GLY A 205 -4.04 18.90 9.19
C GLY A 205 -4.58 18.24 10.44
N VAL A 206 -4.61 16.91 10.48
CA VAL A 206 -5.10 16.14 11.63
C VAL A 206 -4.00 15.32 12.30
N SER A 207 -4.15 15.05 13.60
CA SER A 207 -3.23 14.19 14.35
C SER A 207 -3.96 13.30 15.35
N ASN A 208 -3.56 12.04 15.48
CA ASN A 208 -4.19 11.08 16.38
C ASN A 208 -5.70 10.97 16.12
N VAL A 209 -6.05 10.55 14.90
CA VAL A 209 -7.43 10.30 14.50
C VAL A 209 -7.67 8.80 14.46
N THR A 210 -8.75 8.32 15.06
CA THR A 210 -9.07 6.89 15.09
C THR A 210 -10.53 6.63 14.68
N PHE A 211 -10.74 5.69 13.77
CA PHE A 211 -12.04 5.10 13.47
C PHE A 211 -12.08 3.67 14.01
N GLU A 212 -13.05 3.35 14.87
CA GLU A 212 -13.21 2.01 15.44
C GLU A 212 -14.61 1.47 15.15
N TYR A 213 -14.69 0.25 14.62
CA TYR A 213 -15.98 -0.42 14.35
C TYR A 213 -16.90 0.38 13.41
N CYS A 214 -16.33 1.25 12.56
CA CYS A 214 -17.08 2.06 11.61
C CYS A 214 -17.31 1.32 10.28
N SER A 215 -18.36 1.68 9.55
CA SER A 215 -18.62 1.19 8.19
C SER A 215 -18.75 2.34 7.20
N PHE A 216 -18.15 2.22 6.02
CA PHE A 216 -18.21 3.18 4.91
C PHE A 216 -18.79 2.47 3.70
N ILE A 217 -20.02 2.83 3.33
CA ILE A 217 -20.84 2.05 2.39
C ILE A 217 -21.31 2.92 1.23
N GLY A 218 -21.01 2.51 -0.01
CA GLY A 218 -21.55 3.12 -1.23
C GLY A 218 -21.06 4.54 -1.50
N PHE A 219 -19.88 4.89 -1.01
CA PHE A 219 -19.22 6.18 -1.25
C PHE A 219 -19.04 6.45 -2.76
N LEU A 220 -19.16 7.72 -3.16
CA LEU A 220 -19.02 8.16 -4.56
C LEU A 220 -17.54 8.42 -4.89
N GLY A 221 -16.89 9.24 -4.05
CA GLY A 221 -15.45 9.45 -4.02
C GLY A 221 -14.80 8.42 -3.12
N ASP A 222 -14.15 8.87 -2.05
CA ASP A 222 -13.47 7.97 -1.12
C ASP A 222 -14.34 7.67 0.09
N GLY A 223 -14.12 6.51 0.72
CA GLY A 223 -14.58 6.31 2.09
C GLY A 223 -13.95 7.36 3.01
N VAL A 224 -12.61 7.40 3.07
CA VAL A 224 -11.88 8.40 3.86
C VAL A 224 -10.69 8.96 3.07
N ALA A 225 -10.58 10.28 3.00
CA ALA A 225 -9.46 10.98 2.38
C ALA A 225 -8.64 11.74 3.44
N VAL A 226 -7.35 11.39 3.56
CA VAL A 226 -6.35 12.12 4.35
C VAL A 226 -5.60 13.06 3.41
N CYS A 227 -6.12 14.27 3.29
CA CYS A 227 -5.75 15.25 2.28
C CYS A 227 -4.55 16.07 2.71
N ARG A 228 -3.73 16.43 1.73
CA ARG A 228 -2.75 17.52 1.89
C ARG A 228 -3.41 18.91 1.86
N GLY A 229 -4.59 19.03 1.26
CA GLY A 229 -5.34 20.28 1.07
C GLY A 229 -6.77 19.97 0.63
N LEU A 230 -7.75 20.70 1.17
CA LEU A 230 -9.16 20.56 0.75
C LEU A 230 -9.55 21.54 -0.35
N ARG A 231 -8.74 22.59 -0.55
CA ARG A 231 -8.98 23.64 -1.53
C ARG A 231 -7.77 23.84 -2.42
N GLU A 232 -8.01 24.38 -3.61
CA GLU A 232 -6.95 24.73 -4.54
C GLU A 232 -6.37 26.12 -4.29
N ASP A 233 -7.07 26.98 -3.55
CA ASP A 233 -6.82 28.41 -3.37
C ASP A 233 -5.73 28.76 -2.33
N GLY A 234 -4.76 27.87 -2.10
CA GLY A 234 -3.52 28.17 -1.36
C GLY A 234 -3.39 27.58 0.04
N ILE A 235 -4.44 26.92 0.56
CA ILE A 235 -4.35 26.12 1.80
C ILE A 235 -4.00 24.67 1.43
N ARG A 236 -2.71 24.35 1.43
CA ARG A 236 -2.17 23.05 1.00
C ARG A 236 -0.96 22.64 1.84
N ASP A 237 -0.59 21.37 1.70
CA ASP A 237 0.53 20.74 2.38
C ASP A 237 0.39 20.80 3.91
N ALA A 238 -0.79 20.42 4.42
CA ALA A 238 -0.99 20.19 5.84
C ALA A 238 -0.50 18.80 6.25
N TYR A 239 0.38 18.79 7.25
CA TYR A 239 0.91 17.57 7.84
C TYR A 239 -0.15 16.84 8.65
N ASN A 240 -0.41 15.58 8.27
CA ASN A 240 -1.25 14.65 9.03
C ASN A 240 -0.38 13.60 9.71
N LYS A 241 -0.83 13.08 10.85
CA LYS A 241 -0.06 12.12 11.64
C LYS A 241 -0.93 11.17 12.45
N ASP A 242 -0.51 9.92 12.57
CA ASP A 242 -1.17 8.90 13.40
C ASP A 242 -2.68 8.78 13.11
N VAL A 243 -3.02 8.47 11.85
CA VAL A 243 -4.41 8.22 11.42
C VAL A 243 -4.68 6.72 11.39
N ASN A 244 -5.67 6.27 12.15
CA ASN A 244 -5.86 4.86 12.48
C ASN A 244 -7.27 4.35 12.18
N PHE A 245 -7.35 3.13 11.67
CA PHE A 245 -8.59 2.42 11.37
C PHE A 245 -8.54 1.04 12.01
N TYR A 246 -9.51 0.71 12.85
CA TYR A 246 -9.55 -0.56 13.55
C TYR A 246 -10.93 -1.20 13.42
N LYS A 247 -10.97 -2.42 12.86
CA LYS A 247 -12.21 -3.18 12.65
C LYS A 247 -13.26 -2.41 11.85
N CYS A 248 -12.80 -1.67 10.82
CA CYS A 248 -13.68 -0.94 9.93
C CYS A 248 -14.08 -1.78 8.71
N ASN A 249 -15.24 -1.47 8.12
CA ASN A 249 -15.70 -2.08 6.89
C ASN A 249 -15.83 -1.01 5.79
N PHE A 250 -15.21 -1.23 4.64
CA PHE A 250 -15.34 -0.40 3.45
C PHE A 250 -15.99 -1.24 2.36
N ASP A 251 -17.21 -0.88 1.96
CA ASP A 251 -17.96 -1.56 0.91
C ASP A 251 -18.38 -0.57 -0.17
N GLY A 252 -17.77 -0.69 -1.35
CA GLY A 252 -18.11 0.14 -2.48
C GLY A 252 -19.40 -0.28 -3.21
N ILE A 253 -20.01 -1.41 -2.81
CA ILE A 253 -21.25 -2.01 -3.33
C ILE A 253 -21.16 -2.53 -4.77
N ASN A 254 -20.40 -1.90 -5.67
CA ASN A 254 -20.48 -2.19 -7.10
C ASN A 254 -19.20 -2.00 -7.94
N ASN A 255 -18.01 -1.81 -7.34
CA ASN A 255 -16.77 -1.49 -8.07
C ASN A 255 -16.90 -0.26 -8.99
N ASN A 256 -17.81 0.67 -8.69
CA ASN A 256 -18.02 1.88 -9.50
C ASN A 256 -17.85 3.18 -8.71
N ASN A 257 -16.94 3.13 -7.74
CA ASN A 257 -16.57 4.18 -6.81
C ASN A 257 -15.05 4.42 -6.89
N ARG A 258 -14.53 5.31 -6.04
CA ARG A 258 -13.10 5.60 -5.90
C ARG A 258 -12.45 4.67 -4.85
N GLN A 259 -11.50 5.15 -4.06
CA GLN A 259 -10.78 4.33 -3.08
C GLN A 259 -11.56 4.17 -1.76
N GLY A 260 -11.25 3.14 -1.00
CA GLY A 260 -11.74 3.04 0.39
C GLY A 260 -11.05 4.08 1.27
N ILE A 261 -9.73 4.15 1.18
CA ILE A 261 -8.89 5.12 1.90
C ILE A 261 -7.85 5.71 0.95
N SER A 262 -7.73 7.03 0.93
CA SER A 262 -6.64 7.75 0.26
C SER A 262 -5.78 8.52 1.26
N ILE A 263 -4.46 8.45 1.10
CA ILE A 263 -3.46 9.06 2.00
C ILE A 263 -2.47 9.88 1.19
N TYR A 264 -2.72 11.19 1.12
CA TYR A 264 -1.96 12.12 0.30
C TYR A 264 -0.76 12.76 1.02
N TYR A 265 -0.84 12.85 2.35
CA TYR A 265 0.23 13.36 3.20
C TYR A 265 0.01 12.87 4.64
N CYS A 266 0.76 11.86 5.11
CA CYS A 266 0.62 11.37 6.49
C CYS A 266 1.91 10.70 7.01
N ASP A 267 2.38 11.14 8.18
CA ASP A 267 3.46 10.48 8.92
C ASP A 267 2.86 9.52 9.95
N GLY A 268 2.82 8.24 9.62
CA GLY A 268 2.23 7.22 10.48
C GLY A 268 0.73 7.05 10.26
N PHE A 269 0.34 5.84 9.91
CA PHE A 269 -1.05 5.41 9.88
C PHE A 269 -1.13 3.91 10.10
N SER A 270 -2.26 3.45 10.64
CA SER A 270 -2.54 2.03 10.80
C SER A 270 -3.92 1.67 10.25
N ILE A 271 -4.01 0.54 9.55
CA ILE A 271 -5.26 -0.05 9.08
C ILE A 271 -5.26 -1.50 9.55
N ASP A 272 -6.04 -1.82 10.58
CA ASP A 272 -5.98 -3.11 11.26
C ASP A 272 -7.35 -3.77 11.40
N PHE A 273 -7.42 -5.07 11.10
CA PHE A 273 -8.66 -5.85 11.10
C PHE A 273 -9.79 -5.27 10.23
N CYS A 274 -9.44 -4.55 9.15
CA CYS A 274 -10.41 -3.93 8.26
C CYS A 274 -10.81 -4.84 7.08
N ASN A 275 -12.02 -4.66 6.57
CA ASN A 275 -12.51 -5.33 5.36
C ASN A 275 -12.73 -4.30 4.24
N PHE A 276 -12.26 -4.64 3.03
CA PHE A 276 -12.43 -3.86 1.80
C PHE A 276 -13.08 -4.74 0.75
N GLU A 277 -14.29 -4.38 0.31
CA GLU A 277 -15.05 -5.16 -0.66
C GLU A 277 -15.74 -4.28 -1.70
N ASN A 278 -15.77 -4.76 -2.94
CA ASN A 278 -16.50 -4.10 -4.04
C ASN A 278 -16.07 -2.65 -4.32
N ILE A 279 -14.77 -2.38 -4.21
CA ILE A 279 -14.17 -1.04 -4.32
C ILE A 279 -13.44 -0.85 -5.66
N CYS A 280 -13.43 0.40 -6.13
CA CYS A 280 -12.71 0.92 -7.29
C CYS A 280 -13.24 0.48 -8.66
N ARG A 281 -13.36 1.47 -9.55
CA ARG A 281 -13.40 1.26 -10.99
C ARG A 281 -12.03 0.79 -11.53
N PRO A 282 -11.99 0.16 -12.72
CA PRO A 282 -10.73 -0.27 -13.34
C PRO A 282 -9.72 0.85 -13.66
N ASP A 283 -10.18 2.09 -13.79
CA ASP A 283 -9.35 3.27 -14.04
C ASP A 283 -8.84 3.95 -12.75
N MET A 284 -9.26 3.46 -11.58
CA MET A 284 -8.81 3.94 -10.27
C MET A 284 -7.63 3.12 -9.75
N ILE A 285 -6.92 3.63 -8.75
CA ILE A 285 -5.63 3.07 -8.32
C ILE A 285 -5.79 1.78 -7.50
N GLY A 286 -6.60 1.80 -6.44
CA GLY A 286 -6.71 0.70 -5.49
C GLY A 286 -7.62 0.99 -4.30
N ALA A 287 -7.94 -0.02 -3.50
CA ALA A 287 -8.78 0.17 -2.30
C ALA A 287 -8.12 1.05 -1.24
N VAL A 288 -6.78 0.94 -1.11
CA VAL A 288 -5.95 1.83 -0.30
C VAL A 288 -4.91 2.47 -1.20
N ASP A 289 -4.92 3.79 -1.25
CA ASP A 289 -4.08 4.60 -2.12
C ASP A 289 -3.21 5.55 -1.33
N ILE A 290 -1.89 5.36 -1.43
CA ILE A 290 -0.90 6.12 -0.70
C ILE A 290 -0.08 6.90 -1.73
N GLU A 291 -0.58 8.08 -2.08
CA GLU A 291 -0.02 8.93 -3.13
C GLU A 291 0.36 10.31 -2.59
N SER A 292 1.64 10.52 -2.28
CA SER A 292 2.13 11.88 -2.06
C SER A 292 2.02 12.69 -3.36
N ASP A 293 1.08 13.63 -3.43
CA ASP A 293 0.81 14.44 -4.64
C ASP A 293 2.01 15.24 -5.15
N THR A 294 2.85 15.73 -4.24
CA THR A 294 3.96 16.65 -4.56
C THR A 294 5.26 16.18 -3.94
N SER A 295 6.38 16.77 -4.36
CA SER A 295 7.69 16.51 -3.74
C SER A 295 7.79 17.00 -2.29
N ASN A 296 6.83 17.81 -1.82
CA ASN A 296 6.84 18.37 -0.47
C ASN A 296 5.96 17.58 0.50
N THR A 297 5.14 16.65 0.02
CA THR A 297 4.28 15.82 0.87
C THR A 297 4.93 14.47 1.18
N ILE A 298 4.70 13.99 2.40
CA ILE A 298 5.35 12.79 2.91
C ILE A 298 4.30 11.82 3.44
N SER A 299 4.09 10.72 2.73
CA SER A 299 3.45 9.53 3.30
C SER A 299 4.53 8.57 3.77
N ARG A 300 4.47 8.04 4.99
CA ARG A 300 5.45 7.05 5.50
C ARG A 300 4.94 6.31 6.74
N LYS A 301 5.66 5.26 7.15
CA LYS A 301 5.39 4.47 8.37
C LYS A 301 3.96 3.91 8.43
N GLY A 302 3.45 3.49 7.27
CA GLY A 302 2.13 2.91 7.13
C GLY A 302 2.10 1.44 7.47
N VAL A 303 1.19 1.02 8.36
CA VAL A 303 0.98 -0.40 8.69
C VAL A 303 -0.42 -0.81 8.26
N ILE A 304 -0.52 -1.87 7.47
CA ILE A 304 -1.78 -2.50 7.07
C ILE A 304 -1.70 -3.95 7.52
N SER A 305 -2.55 -4.36 8.47
CA SER A 305 -2.47 -5.68 9.07
C SER A 305 -3.82 -6.35 9.26
N ASN A 306 -3.85 -7.68 9.18
CA ASN A 306 -5.04 -8.47 9.48
C ASN A 306 -6.29 -8.07 8.64
N CYS A 307 -6.07 -7.53 7.43
CA CYS A 307 -7.14 -7.00 6.59
C CYS A 307 -7.57 -7.99 5.50
N SER A 308 -8.78 -7.80 5.00
CA SER A 308 -9.33 -8.54 3.85
C SER A 308 -9.60 -7.58 2.69
N PHE A 309 -9.13 -7.93 1.50
CA PHE A 309 -9.34 -7.22 0.24
C PHE A 309 -9.99 -8.16 -0.77
N LYS A 310 -11.25 -7.88 -1.14
CA LYS A 310 -12.03 -8.77 -1.99
C LYS A 310 -12.70 -8.01 -3.12
N ASN A 311 -12.58 -8.55 -4.33
CA ASN A 311 -13.22 -7.98 -5.52
C ASN A 311 -12.87 -6.50 -5.71
N ILE A 312 -11.57 -6.19 -5.79
CA ILE A 312 -11.07 -4.82 -5.95
C ILE A 312 -10.77 -4.58 -7.43
N GLY A 313 -11.45 -3.60 -8.01
CA GLY A 313 -11.38 -3.31 -9.45
C GLY A 313 -10.16 -2.51 -9.89
N GLY A 314 -9.52 -1.75 -8.99
CA GLY A 314 -8.47 -0.78 -9.31
C GLY A 314 -7.37 -1.33 -10.24
N GLY A 315 -6.96 -0.51 -11.21
CA GLY A 315 -6.06 -0.88 -12.32
C GLY A 315 -4.60 -1.11 -11.95
N ASN A 316 -4.20 -0.81 -10.70
CA ASN A 316 -2.84 -1.02 -10.20
C ASN A 316 -2.81 -2.16 -9.18
N GLY A 317 -3.09 -1.87 -7.91
CA GLY A 317 -3.07 -2.87 -6.84
C GLY A 317 -4.06 -2.51 -5.74
N ALA A 318 -4.55 -3.53 -5.01
CA ALA A 318 -5.49 -3.34 -3.91
C ALA A 318 -4.93 -2.37 -2.86
N VAL A 319 -3.63 -2.46 -2.58
CA VAL A 319 -2.84 -1.44 -1.89
C VAL A 319 -1.83 -0.86 -2.89
N THR A 320 -1.83 0.46 -3.06
CA THR A 320 -0.86 1.16 -3.91
C THR A 320 -0.05 2.18 -3.13
N ILE A 321 1.26 2.21 -3.38
CA ILE A 321 2.22 3.09 -2.71
C ILE A 321 3.06 3.83 -3.77
N PHE A 322 3.07 5.16 -3.71
CA PHE A 322 3.95 6.00 -4.51
C PHE A 322 5.19 6.44 -3.72
N LEU A 323 6.38 5.96 -4.11
CA LEU A 323 7.67 6.38 -3.56
C LEU A 323 8.20 7.60 -4.34
N ARG A 324 7.79 8.80 -3.92
CA ARG A 324 8.23 10.06 -4.55
C ARG A 324 9.72 10.37 -4.31
N ASN A 325 10.22 11.38 -5.05
CA ASN A 325 11.63 11.77 -5.03
C ASN A 325 12.12 12.18 -3.64
N TYR A 326 13.31 11.69 -3.32
CA TYR A 326 14.13 12.07 -2.19
C TYR A 326 14.81 13.42 -2.48
N ASP A 327 14.55 14.46 -1.68
CA ASP A 327 15.21 15.76 -1.81
C ASP A 327 16.59 15.83 -1.11
N GLY A 328 17.03 14.74 -0.47
CA GLY A 328 18.30 14.68 0.24
C GLY A 328 18.18 14.79 1.77
N SER A 329 17.03 15.16 2.32
CA SER A 329 16.85 15.33 3.76
C SER A 329 16.29 14.07 4.45
N GLU A 330 16.92 13.63 5.55
CA GLU A 330 16.49 12.45 6.32
C GLU A 330 15.08 12.60 6.92
N GLU A 331 14.66 13.81 7.25
CA GLU A 331 13.36 14.08 7.85
C GLU A 331 12.18 14.00 6.86
N LYS A 332 12.43 13.97 5.54
CA LYS A 332 11.39 13.96 4.50
C LYS A 332 11.34 12.69 3.64
N ILE A 333 11.56 11.55 4.26
CA ILE A 333 11.60 10.29 3.53
C ILE A 333 10.20 9.65 3.40
N SER A 334 9.57 9.75 2.22
CA SER A 334 8.26 9.13 1.91
C SER A 334 8.31 7.64 1.57
N HIS A 335 9.49 7.01 1.55
CA HIS A 335 9.68 5.62 1.11
C HIS A 335 9.97 4.62 2.24
N LEU A 336 9.86 5.02 3.52
CA LEU A 336 10.27 4.17 4.64
C LEU A 336 9.10 3.71 5.51
N GLY A 337 9.17 2.44 5.91
CA GLY A 337 8.38 1.87 6.99
C GLY A 337 6.99 1.40 6.58
N TYR A 338 6.79 1.01 5.33
CA TYR A 338 5.52 0.39 4.92
C TYR A 338 5.53 -1.10 5.22
N ILE A 339 4.52 -1.56 5.95
CA ILE A 339 4.34 -2.96 6.30
C ILE A 339 2.91 -3.37 5.93
N ILE A 340 2.78 -4.40 5.11
CA ILE A 340 1.52 -5.06 4.78
C ILE A 340 1.63 -6.51 5.27
N ASP A 341 0.92 -6.84 6.34
CA ASP A 341 1.12 -8.07 7.11
C ASP A 341 -0.18 -8.86 7.33
N ASN A 342 -0.13 -10.18 7.17
CA ASN A 342 -1.23 -11.08 7.51
C ASN A 342 -2.58 -10.67 6.90
N CYS A 343 -2.57 -10.22 5.64
CA CYS A 343 -3.76 -9.81 4.91
C CYS A 343 -4.17 -10.86 3.87
N ASP A 344 -5.47 -10.86 3.55
CA ASP A 344 -6.09 -11.68 2.52
C ASP A 344 -6.44 -10.85 1.30
N PHE A 345 -6.05 -11.32 0.12
CA PHE A 345 -6.37 -10.71 -1.16
C PHE A 345 -7.06 -11.74 -2.04
N ASP A 346 -8.32 -11.51 -2.43
CA ASP A 346 -9.08 -12.39 -3.32
C ASP A 346 -9.72 -11.60 -4.46
N LYS A 347 -9.53 -12.07 -5.70
CA LYS A 347 -10.07 -11.42 -6.91
C LYS A 347 -9.69 -9.94 -7.00
N VAL A 348 -8.39 -9.69 -6.88
CA VAL A 348 -7.80 -8.36 -7.08
C VAL A 348 -6.90 -8.38 -8.32
N VAL A 349 -6.69 -7.22 -8.96
CA VAL A 349 -5.75 -7.12 -10.09
C VAL A 349 -4.36 -7.52 -9.63
N THR A 350 -3.79 -6.78 -8.68
CA THR A 350 -2.61 -7.21 -7.91
C THR A 350 -2.82 -6.88 -6.43
N PRO A 351 -2.22 -7.62 -5.48
CA PRO A 351 -2.35 -7.29 -4.06
C PRO A 351 -1.61 -6.01 -3.69
N LEU A 352 -0.45 -5.78 -4.30
CA LEU A 352 0.43 -4.65 -4.02
C LEU A 352 0.93 -4.00 -5.32
N SER A 353 0.81 -2.66 -5.38
CA SER A 353 1.53 -1.83 -6.35
C SER A 353 2.50 -0.88 -5.65
N VAL A 354 3.72 -0.79 -6.19
CA VAL A 354 4.73 0.17 -5.72
C VAL A 354 5.27 0.94 -6.92
N ILE A 355 5.07 2.25 -6.90
CA ILE A 355 5.46 3.16 -7.98
C ILE A 355 6.53 4.09 -7.44
N GLY A 356 7.78 3.84 -7.81
CA GLY A 356 8.90 4.66 -7.39
C GLY A 356 9.12 5.88 -8.28
N ASN A 357 10.36 6.36 -8.26
CA ASN A 357 10.75 7.59 -8.94
C ASN A 357 11.89 7.34 -9.95
N ASN A 358 12.22 8.37 -10.75
CA ASN A 358 13.22 8.23 -11.82
C ASN A 358 14.65 7.95 -11.30
N ASN A 359 14.91 8.16 -10.01
CA ASN A 359 16.20 7.91 -9.35
C ASN A 359 16.23 6.56 -8.61
N PHE A 360 15.30 5.63 -8.88
CA PHE A 360 15.24 4.35 -8.18
C PHE A 360 16.54 3.54 -8.26
N MET A 361 17.30 3.66 -9.35
CA MET A 361 18.56 2.94 -9.54
C MET A 361 19.68 3.43 -8.63
N SER A 362 19.68 4.71 -8.22
CA SER A 362 20.65 5.28 -7.28
C SER A 362 20.20 5.22 -5.82
N SER A 363 18.93 4.89 -5.57
CA SER A 363 18.36 4.87 -4.22
C SER A 363 19.01 3.79 -3.31
N PRO A 364 19.22 4.08 -2.01
CA PRO A 364 19.88 3.17 -1.06
C PRO A 364 19.07 1.89 -0.82
N SER A 365 19.74 0.87 -0.27
CA SER A 365 19.33 -0.54 -0.34
C SER A 365 18.42 -1.07 0.77
N ASN A 366 17.84 -0.21 1.61
CA ASN A 366 16.97 -0.70 2.68
C ASN A 366 15.58 -1.04 2.12
N TYR A 367 14.97 -2.11 2.65
CA TYR A 367 13.59 -2.44 2.30
C TYR A 367 12.65 -1.38 2.90
N GLY A 368 12.15 -0.50 2.04
CA GLY A 368 11.20 0.55 2.39
C GLY A 368 9.76 0.03 2.48
N VAL A 369 9.47 -1.05 1.74
CA VAL A 369 8.17 -1.72 1.70
C VAL A 369 8.35 -3.20 2.00
N VAL A 370 7.60 -3.70 2.99
CA VAL A 370 7.57 -5.11 3.39
C VAL A 370 6.15 -5.64 3.24
N PHE A 371 5.99 -6.66 2.40
CA PHE A 371 4.75 -7.39 2.16
C PHE A 371 4.92 -8.82 2.69
N GLN A 372 4.33 -9.14 3.83
CA GLN A 372 4.63 -10.38 4.54
C GLN A 372 3.42 -11.15 5.06
N ASN A 373 3.55 -12.48 5.17
CA ASN A 373 2.53 -13.37 5.74
C ASN A 373 1.14 -13.27 5.07
N ASN A 374 1.06 -12.77 3.84
CA ASN A 374 -0.22 -12.55 3.16
C ASN A 374 -0.66 -13.77 2.37
N ARG A 375 -1.98 -13.88 2.15
CA ARG A 375 -2.58 -14.91 1.29
C ARG A 375 -3.28 -14.24 0.12
N CYS A 376 -2.83 -14.57 -1.09
CA CYS A 376 -3.30 -13.98 -2.34
C CYS A 376 -3.92 -15.06 -3.22
N PHE A 377 -5.21 -14.94 -3.52
CA PHE A 377 -6.00 -15.91 -4.28
C PHE A 377 -6.65 -15.28 -5.50
N ASN A 378 -6.66 -16.00 -6.62
CA ASN A 378 -7.39 -15.62 -7.83
C ASN A 378 -7.01 -14.20 -8.30
N ILE A 379 -5.73 -13.87 -8.24
CA ILE A 379 -5.19 -12.55 -8.57
C ILE A 379 -4.74 -12.51 -10.02
N GLN A 380 -4.79 -11.34 -10.66
CA GLN A 380 -4.27 -11.22 -12.02
C GLN A 380 -2.74 -11.20 -12.01
N GLY A 381 -2.08 -10.47 -11.13
CA GLY A 381 -0.61 -10.44 -10.99
C GLY A 381 -0.16 -10.54 -9.54
N ALA A 382 1.07 -11.01 -9.32
CA ALA A 382 1.64 -11.11 -7.98
C ALA A 382 2.01 -9.73 -7.40
N ALA A 383 2.40 -8.78 -8.25
CA ALA A 383 2.58 -7.36 -7.90
C ALA A 383 2.54 -6.47 -9.15
N ASP A 384 2.36 -5.16 -8.96
CA ASP A 384 2.57 -4.13 -9.99
C ASP A 384 3.65 -3.14 -9.55
N LEU A 385 4.89 -3.43 -9.93
CA LEU A 385 6.06 -2.65 -9.56
C LEU A 385 6.57 -1.81 -10.74
N ARG A 386 6.78 -0.52 -10.48
CA ARG A 386 7.16 0.47 -11.51
C ARG A 386 8.20 1.42 -10.96
N LYS A 387 9.44 1.39 -11.49
CA LYS A 387 10.58 2.11 -10.90
C LYS A 387 10.73 1.83 -9.40
N ALA A 388 10.25 0.66 -8.95
CA ALA A 388 10.17 0.33 -7.54
C ALA A 388 11.56 0.01 -7.00
N PHE A 389 11.79 0.26 -5.72
CA PHE A 389 13.03 -0.13 -5.07
C PHE A 389 12.83 -0.51 -3.61
N GLY A 390 13.64 -1.46 -3.13
CA GLY A 390 13.63 -1.86 -1.73
C GLY A 390 12.29 -2.48 -1.30
N VAL A 391 11.84 -3.48 -2.04
CA VAL A 391 10.58 -4.19 -1.73
C VAL A 391 10.90 -5.63 -1.32
N LEU A 392 10.43 -6.03 -0.15
CA LEU A 392 10.53 -7.40 0.37
C LEU A 392 9.15 -8.06 0.37
N PHE A 393 9.05 -9.19 -0.31
CA PHE A 393 7.94 -10.14 -0.21
C PHE A 393 8.40 -11.31 0.66
N TYR A 394 7.85 -11.47 1.86
CA TYR A 394 8.29 -12.48 2.82
C TYR A 394 7.16 -13.41 3.28
N ASN A 395 7.34 -14.73 3.14
CA ASN A 395 6.39 -15.72 3.67
C ASN A 395 4.93 -15.53 3.18
N ASN A 396 4.73 -15.15 1.92
CA ASN A 396 3.40 -15.02 1.34
C ASN A 396 3.00 -16.27 0.55
N LEU A 397 1.69 -16.53 0.49
CA LEU A 397 1.08 -17.54 -0.37
C LEU A 397 0.41 -16.86 -1.56
N PHE A 398 0.86 -17.16 -2.77
CA PHE A 398 0.21 -16.76 -4.02
C PHE A 398 -0.38 -18.00 -4.67
N ARG A 399 -1.71 -18.05 -4.83
CA ARG A 399 -2.41 -19.16 -5.45
C ARG A 399 -3.34 -18.71 -6.56
N ASN A 400 -3.35 -19.45 -7.67
CA ASN A 400 -4.15 -19.17 -8.86
C ASN A 400 -3.88 -17.75 -9.40
N VAL A 401 -2.64 -17.50 -9.83
CA VAL A 401 -2.29 -16.26 -10.54
C VAL A 401 -2.71 -16.40 -12.00
N ILE A 402 -3.67 -15.60 -12.45
CA ILE A 402 -4.39 -15.81 -13.72
C ILE A 402 -3.97 -14.89 -14.88
N SER A 403 -2.95 -14.04 -14.73
CA SER A 403 -2.53 -13.14 -15.81
C SER A 403 -2.06 -13.87 -17.07
N GLU A 404 -2.62 -13.46 -18.20
CA GLU A 404 -2.06 -13.73 -19.53
C GLU A 404 -0.87 -12.81 -19.86
N THR A 405 -0.72 -11.67 -19.16
CA THR A 405 0.36 -10.71 -19.39
C THR A 405 1.03 -10.30 -18.07
N MET A 406 2.36 -10.22 -18.06
CA MET A 406 3.23 -9.65 -17.01
C MET A 406 2.75 -9.64 -15.55
N THR A 407 3.47 -10.34 -14.67
CA THR A 407 3.01 -10.64 -13.31
C THR A 407 3.65 -9.83 -12.18
N VAL A 408 4.75 -9.09 -12.39
CA VAL A 408 5.49 -8.42 -11.29
C VAL A 408 6.02 -7.01 -11.61
N ILE A 409 6.97 -6.84 -12.53
CA ILE A 409 7.59 -5.53 -12.85
C ILE A 409 7.25 -5.11 -14.28
N ARG A 410 6.77 -3.87 -14.45
CA ARG A 410 6.52 -3.27 -15.78
C ARG A 410 7.77 -2.69 -16.41
N ALA A 411 7.68 -2.31 -17.69
CA ALA A 411 8.81 -1.83 -18.51
C ALA A 411 9.64 -0.67 -17.90
N GLU A 412 9.13 0.00 -16.87
CA GLU A 412 9.84 1.05 -16.15
C GLU A 412 10.93 0.54 -15.18
N GLY A 413 10.94 -0.76 -14.84
CA GLY A 413 12.03 -1.40 -14.10
C GLY A 413 11.88 -1.42 -12.57
N GLY A 414 12.91 -1.93 -11.89
CA GLY A 414 12.95 -2.01 -10.43
C GLY A 414 14.27 -2.52 -9.83
N LYS A 415 14.54 -2.21 -8.57
CA LYS A 415 15.83 -2.50 -7.90
C LYS A 415 15.66 -3.08 -6.49
N ASN A 416 16.50 -4.05 -6.11
CA ASN A 416 16.49 -4.64 -4.77
C ASN A 416 15.09 -5.16 -4.38
N ILE A 417 14.51 -5.96 -5.26
CA ILE A 417 13.22 -6.63 -5.04
C ILE A 417 13.53 -8.05 -4.61
N THR A 418 13.04 -8.47 -3.45
CA THR A 418 13.34 -9.79 -2.89
C THR A 418 12.06 -10.52 -2.59
N PHE A 419 11.95 -11.74 -3.10
CA PHE A 419 10.98 -12.74 -2.70
C PHE A 419 11.71 -13.74 -1.81
N GLU A 420 11.34 -13.82 -0.55
CA GLU A 420 11.90 -14.77 0.40
C GLU A 420 10.81 -15.63 1.06
N LYS A 421 10.99 -16.96 1.05
CA LYS A 421 10.07 -17.94 1.68
C LYS A 421 8.62 -17.85 1.20
N ASN A 422 8.38 -17.37 -0.02
CA ASN A 422 7.02 -17.33 -0.57
C ASN A 422 6.68 -18.66 -1.25
N THR A 423 5.40 -18.99 -1.28
CA THR A 423 4.86 -20.11 -2.04
C THR A 423 4.04 -19.57 -3.21
N PHE A 424 4.37 -19.99 -4.42
CA PHE A 424 3.62 -19.71 -5.64
C PHE A 424 3.02 -21.02 -6.15
N ASP A 425 1.70 -21.13 -6.20
CA ASP A 425 0.99 -22.37 -6.53
C ASP A 425 -0.09 -22.10 -7.59
N GLY A 426 0.12 -22.58 -8.81
CA GLY A 426 -0.82 -22.37 -9.92
C GLY A 426 -0.68 -20.99 -10.56
N CYS A 427 0.47 -20.69 -11.14
CA CYS A 427 0.66 -19.50 -11.98
C CYS A 427 0.40 -19.86 -13.45
N ASN A 428 -0.71 -19.35 -14.00
CA ASN A 428 -1.10 -19.60 -15.38
C ASN A 428 -0.57 -18.50 -16.32
N ASN A 429 0.75 -18.34 -16.36
CA ASN A 429 1.42 -17.39 -17.24
C ASN A 429 2.61 -18.06 -17.92
N ALA A 430 2.68 -18.00 -19.25
CA ALA A 430 3.77 -18.61 -20.01
C ALA A 430 5.16 -18.05 -19.63
N ALA A 431 5.23 -16.79 -19.22
CA ALA A 431 6.44 -16.12 -18.75
C ALA A 431 6.68 -16.23 -17.23
N GLY A 432 5.79 -16.89 -16.48
CA GLY A 432 5.88 -17.02 -15.04
C GLY A 432 5.82 -15.68 -14.31
N LEU A 433 6.72 -15.50 -13.34
CA LEU A 433 6.97 -14.22 -12.68
C LEU A 433 7.87 -13.34 -13.57
N ALA A 434 7.27 -12.34 -14.22
CA ALA A 434 7.92 -11.52 -15.23
C ALA A 434 8.38 -10.17 -14.67
N PHE A 435 9.66 -9.89 -14.89
CA PHE A 435 10.36 -8.68 -14.50
C PHE A 435 10.88 -8.02 -15.79
N VAL A 436 10.25 -6.91 -16.17
CA VAL A 436 10.54 -6.20 -17.42
C VAL A 436 11.17 -4.83 -17.12
N GLY A 437 11.86 -4.25 -18.09
CA GLY A 437 12.53 -2.95 -17.97
C GLY A 437 13.98 -3.06 -17.51
N THR A 438 14.52 -1.96 -16.97
CA THR A 438 15.86 -1.94 -16.35
C THR A 438 15.75 -2.46 -14.93
N THR A 439 16.43 -3.55 -14.60
CA THR A 439 16.32 -4.14 -13.27
C THR A 439 17.69 -4.31 -12.61
N LYS A 440 17.70 -4.44 -11.27
CA LYS A 440 18.91 -4.72 -10.50
C LYS A 440 18.60 -5.47 -9.20
N ASN A 441 19.35 -6.54 -8.91
CA ASN A 441 19.24 -7.30 -7.66
C ASN A 441 17.83 -7.86 -7.38
N ILE A 442 17.17 -8.42 -8.40
CA ILE A 442 15.94 -9.19 -8.25
C ILE A 442 16.30 -10.56 -7.68
N SER A 443 15.79 -10.88 -6.49
CA SER A 443 16.21 -12.05 -5.73
C SER A 443 15.03 -12.94 -5.32
N PHE A 444 15.27 -14.25 -5.36
CA PHE A 444 14.41 -15.33 -4.93
C PHE A 444 15.18 -16.24 -3.97
N ILE A 445 14.79 -16.25 -2.71
CA ILE A 445 15.47 -16.98 -1.63
C ILE A 445 14.46 -17.91 -0.96
N GLN A 446 14.71 -19.21 -0.97
CA GLN A 446 13.89 -20.20 -0.27
C GLN A 446 12.40 -20.18 -0.65
N ASN A 447 12.06 -19.79 -1.89
CA ASN A 447 10.68 -19.83 -2.36
C ASN A 447 10.31 -21.21 -2.88
N GLN A 448 9.01 -21.49 -2.90
CA GLN A 448 8.43 -22.69 -3.46
C GLN A 448 7.60 -22.32 -4.68
N PHE A 449 7.82 -23.01 -5.80
CA PHE A 449 7.08 -22.81 -7.04
C PHE A 449 6.44 -24.13 -7.46
N TYR A 450 5.11 -24.12 -7.54
CA TYR A 450 4.29 -25.27 -7.87
C TYR A 450 3.34 -24.97 -9.03
N ASN A 451 3.17 -25.95 -9.91
CA ASN A 451 2.09 -25.98 -10.92
C ASN A 451 2.06 -24.75 -11.85
N PHE A 452 3.22 -24.30 -12.32
CA PHE A 452 3.30 -23.26 -13.35
C PHE A 452 2.98 -23.85 -14.73
N SER A 453 2.24 -23.10 -15.56
CA SER A 453 1.93 -23.51 -16.94
C SER A 453 3.03 -23.18 -17.96
N GLY A 454 4.10 -22.52 -17.53
CA GLY A 454 5.24 -22.14 -18.37
C GLY A 454 6.53 -21.96 -17.57
N THR A 455 7.32 -20.94 -17.93
CA THR A 455 8.54 -20.58 -17.19
C THR A 455 8.20 -20.18 -15.74
N PHE A 456 9.09 -20.40 -14.77
CA PHE A 456 8.86 -19.93 -13.40
C PHE A 456 9.20 -18.45 -13.24
N ILE A 457 10.37 -18.03 -13.71
CA ILE A 457 10.91 -16.68 -13.54
C ILE A 457 11.40 -16.15 -14.88
N THR A 458 11.00 -14.93 -15.24
CA THR A 458 11.54 -14.19 -16.38
C THR A 458 12.11 -12.87 -15.92
N ILE A 459 13.43 -12.65 -16.07
CA ILE A 459 14.09 -11.37 -15.79
C ILE A 459 14.71 -10.87 -17.09
N ASN A 460 14.07 -9.93 -17.77
CA ASN A 460 14.44 -9.54 -19.13
C ASN A 460 15.84 -8.91 -19.22
N ASP A 461 16.25 -8.16 -18.21
CA ASP A 461 17.56 -7.53 -18.10
C ASP A 461 18.50 -8.45 -17.32
N PRO A 462 19.55 -9.01 -17.95
CA PRO A 462 20.50 -9.87 -17.26
C PRO A 462 21.19 -9.18 -16.08
N GLY A 463 21.35 -7.84 -16.13
CA GLY A 463 21.87 -7.03 -15.01
C GLY A 463 20.97 -7.01 -13.78
N GLY A 464 19.71 -7.42 -13.98
CA GLY A 464 18.67 -7.56 -12.97
C GLY A 464 18.84 -8.74 -12.05
N ILE A 465 19.48 -9.81 -12.50
CA ILE A 465 19.52 -11.08 -11.77
C ILE A 465 20.36 -10.92 -10.50
N GLY A 466 19.72 -11.10 -9.35
CA GLY A 466 20.35 -11.16 -8.04
C GLY A 466 20.53 -12.60 -7.57
N LYS A 467 20.00 -12.91 -6.38
CA LYS A 467 20.16 -14.23 -5.75
C LYS A 467 19.01 -15.16 -6.12
N ILE A 468 19.28 -16.35 -6.63
CA ILE A 468 18.33 -17.45 -6.84
C ILE A 468 18.84 -18.63 -5.99
N ILE A 469 18.47 -18.65 -4.71
CA ILE A 469 19.08 -19.52 -3.70
C ILE A 469 18.04 -20.35 -2.96
N GLY A 470 18.24 -21.66 -2.86
CA GLY A 470 17.44 -22.50 -1.97
C GLY A 470 15.98 -22.67 -2.38
N ASN A 471 15.62 -22.34 -3.63
CA ASN A 471 14.23 -22.41 -4.09
C ASN A 471 13.88 -23.84 -4.50
N GLU A 472 12.61 -24.20 -4.34
CA GLU A 472 12.03 -25.46 -4.82
C GLU A 472 11.18 -25.17 -6.07
N LEU A 473 11.56 -25.76 -7.21
CA LEU A 473 10.90 -25.54 -8.50
C LEU A 473 10.34 -26.86 -9.03
N VAL A 474 9.04 -27.06 -8.87
CA VAL A 474 8.35 -28.29 -9.23
C VAL A 474 7.11 -27.96 -10.05
N SER A 475 6.96 -28.53 -11.23
CA SER A 475 5.70 -28.43 -11.99
C SER A 475 5.26 -29.80 -12.46
N SER A 476 3.98 -30.10 -12.25
CA SER A 476 3.31 -31.29 -12.79
C SER A 476 2.58 -31.01 -14.11
N VAL A 477 2.50 -29.74 -14.52
CA VAL A 477 1.61 -29.28 -15.60
C VAL A 477 2.32 -29.25 -16.94
N VAL A 478 3.62 -28.93 -16.96
CA VAL A 478 4.43 -28.82 -18.18
C VAL A 478 5.90 -29.16 -17.90
N ASP A 479 6.59 -29.62 -18.94
CA ASP A 479 8.04 -29.73 -18.95
C ASP A 479 8.65 -28.34 -19.10
N VAL A 480 9.22 -27.81 -18.02
CA VAL A 480 9.87 -26.49 -18.01
C VAL A 480 11.37 -26.68 -18.23
N GLN A 481 11.79 -26.56 -19.49
CA GLN A 481 13.20 -26.71 -19.85
C GLN A 481 14.08 -25.58 -19.30
N HIS A 482 13.52 -24.39 -19.07
CA HIS A 482 14.26 -23.21 -18.62
C HIS A 482 13.51 -22.53 -17.48
N PRO A 483 13.74 -22.92 -16.21
CA PRO A 483 13.03 -22.33 -15.07
C PRO A 483 13.27 -20.83 -14.90
N LEU A 484 14.40 -20.32 -15.38
CA LEU A 484 14.72 -18.91 -15.48
C LEU A 484 14.96 -18.55 -16.94
N VAL A 485 14.30 -17.50 -17.43
CA VAL A 485 14.54 -16.90 -18.75
C VAL A 485 15.06 -15.48 -18.60
N THR A 486 16.08 -15.12 -19.39
CA THR A 486 16.61 -13.74 -19.46
C THR A 486 16.95 -13.32 -20.89
N GLY A 487 17.26 -12.04 -21.08
CA GLY A 487 17.57 -11.47 -22.39
C GLY A 487 18.89 -11.98 -22.97
N SER A 488 18.96 -12.05 -24.31
CA SER A 488 20.15 -12.49 -25.08
C SER A 488 21.36 -11.56 -24.95
N SER A 489 21.21 -10.42 -24.28
CA SER A 489 22.30 -9.45 -24.05
C SER A 489 23.12 -9.76 -22.79
N ALA A 490 23.06 -11.00 -22.28
CA ALA A 490 23.77 -11.44 -21.10
C ALA A 490 25.28 -11.43 -21.33
N THR A 491 26.02 -10.82 -20.40
CA THR A 491 27.48 -10.85 -20.33
C THR A 491 27.92 -11.07 -18.88
N PRO A 492 29.15 -11.51 -18.63
CA PRO A 492 29.67 -11.70 -17.26
C PRO A 492 29.64 -10.42 -16.42
N GLU A 493 29.81 -9.25 -17.04
CA GLU A 493 29.72 -7.95 -16.39
C GLU A 493 28.30 -7.69 -15.88
N LYS A 494 27.27 -8.03 -16.67
CA LYS A 494 25.87 -7.90 -16.25
C LYS A 494 25.50 -8.90 -15.15
N LEU A 495 26.04 -10.11 -15.22
CA LEU A 495 25.76 -11.17 -14.25
C LEU A 495 26.65 -11.14 -13.00
N THR A 496 27.42 -10.07 -12.78
CA THR A 496 28.33 -9.94 -11.61
C THR A 496 27.64 -10.12 -10.26
N ASN A 497 26.35 -9.75 -10.15
CA ASN A 497 25.59 -9.87 -8.90
C ASN A 497 24.77 -11.16 -8.82
N ALA A 498 24.75 -11.96 -9.90
CA ALA A 498 23.92 -13.13 -9.99
C ALA A 498 24.52 -14.28 -9.16
N VAL A 499 23.71 -14.90 -8.31
CA VAL A 499 24.11 -16.06 -7.51
C VAL A 499 23.03 -17.12 -7.62
N VAL A 500 23.38 -18.28 -8.18
CA VAL A 500 22.46 -19.43 -8.32
C VAL A 500 23.06 -20.63 -7.60
N LYS A 501 22.39 -21.10 -6.54
CA LYS A 501 22.85 -22.28 -5.79
C LYS A 501 21.74 -22.91 -4.95
N ASP A 502 21.95 -24.15 -4.52
CA ASP A 502 21.13 -24.85 -3.53
C ASP A 502 19.63 -24.99 -3.92
N ASN A 503 19.27 -24.79 -5.19
CA ASN A 503 17.89 -24.94 -5.65
C ASN A 503 17.56 -26.42 -5.90
N VAL A 504 16.31 -26.81 -5.62
CA VAL A 504 15.76 -28.14 -5.84
C VAL A 504 14.82 -28.09 -7.05
N TYR A 505 14.93 -29.09 -7.93
CA TYR A 505 14.19 -29.15 -9.19
C TYR A 505 13.37 -30.45 -9.25
N GLY A 506 12.14 -30.37 -9.74
CA GLY A 506 11.34 -31.55 -10.06
C GLY A 506 11.93 -32.34 -11.23
N GLU A 507 11.51 -33.59 -11.40
CA GLU A 507 12.07 -34.54 -12.38
C GLU A 507 12.11 -34.01 -13.83
N ASN A 508 11.13 -33.17 -14.20
CA ASN A 508 10.99 -32.62 -15.55
C ASN A 508 11.52 -31.18 -15.70
N ILE A 509 12.25 -30.67 -14.71
CA ILE A 509 12.71 -29.28 -14.66
C ILE A 509 14.23 -29.25 -14.76
N SER A 510 14.76 -28.66 -15.83
CA SER A 510 16.22 -28.48 -15.93
C SER A 510 16.72 -27.53 -14.85
N PRO A 511 17.94 -27.71 -14.33
CA PRO A 511 18.54 -26.73 -13.43
C PRO A 511 18.68 -25.34 -14.07
N VAL A 512 18.57 -24.28 -13.27
CA VAL A 512 18.89 -22.91 -13.71
C VAL A 512 20.35 -22.86 -14.15
N ASN A 513 20.59 -22.53 -15.42
CA ASN A 513 21.92 -22.45 -16.00
C ASN A 513 22.16 -21.11 -16.69
N LEU A 514 22.83 -20.18 -16.02
CA LEU A 514 23.11 -18.85 -16.57
C LEU A 514 24.08 -18.88 -17.78
N TYR A 515 24.91 -19.91 -17.91
CA TYR A 515 25.83 -20.07 -19.04
C TYR A 515 25.11 -20.34 -20.36
N PHE A 516 23.87 -20.84 -20.32
CA PHE A 516 23.02 -20.96 -21.51
C PHE A 516 22.86 -19.62 -22.22
N PHE A 517 22.61 -18.55 -21.47
CA PHE A 517 22.41 -17.20 -22.02
C PHE A 517 23.72 -16.56 -22.48
N LEU A 518 24.83 -16.84 -21.79
CA LEU A 518 26.18 -16.40 -22.20
C LEU A 518 26.67 -17.12 -23.48
N ASN A 519 26.06 -18.26 -23.82
CA ASN A 519 26.38 -19.06 -24.99
C ASN A 519 25.39 -18.88 -26.15
N ALA A 520 24.80 -17.69 -26.27
CA ALA A 520 23.84 -17.35 -27.33
C ALA A 520 22.64 -18.31 -27.39
N ASN A 521 22.10 -18.68 -26.22
CA ASN A 521 20.97 -19.60 -26.06
C ASN A 521 21.25 -21.02 -26.58
N ASN A 522 22.50 -21.45 -26.56
CA ASN A 522 22.88 -22.85 -26.81
C ASN A 522 23.23 -23.52 -25.49
N ALA A 523 22.89 -24.82 -25.38
CA ALA A 523 23.33 -25.64 -24.25
C ALA A 523 24.85 -25.52 -24.08
N PRO A 524 25.34 -25.03 -22.92
CA PRO A 524 26.77 -24.82 -22.73
C PRO A 524 27.46 -26.17 -22.59
N THR A 525 28.52 -26.38 -23.37
CA THR A 525 29.45 -27.48 -23.20
C THR A 525 30.67 -27.03 -22.42
N LEU A 526 31.43 -27.98 -21.87
CA LEU A 526 32.69 -27.67 -21.19
C LEU A 526 33.59 -26.79 -22.04
N ASP A 527 33.58 -26.99 -23.37
CA ASP A 527 34.47 -26.34 -24.33
C ASP A 527 33.84 -25.11 -25.00
N SER A 528 32.51 -24.94 -24.96
CA SER A 528 31.84 -23.77 -25.58
C SER A 528 31.90 -22.51 -24.71
N ILE A 529 32.13 -22.65 -23.40
CA ILE A 529 32.27 -21.52 -22.50
C ILE A 529 33.73 -21.09 -22.46
N THR A 530 34.05 -20.04 -23.20
CA THR A 530 35.36 -19.40 -23.17
C THR A 530 35.62 -18.69 -21.84
N PRO A 531 36.88 -18.53 -21.40
CA PRO A 531 37.21 -17.89 -20.12
C PRO A 531 36.62 -16.50 -19.91
N ASP A 532 36.52 -15.68 -20.96
CA ASP A 532 35.96 -14.33 -20.93
C ASP A 532 34.48 -14.35 -20.55
N LYS A 533 33.76 -15.43 -20.88
CA LYS A 533 32.36 -15.69 -20.52
C LYS A 533 32.19 -16.24 -19.10
N VAL A 534 33.26 -16.50 -18.36
CA VAL A 534 33.12 -16.96 -16.98
C VAL A 534 32.64 -15.82 -16.08
N MET A 535 31.52 -16.06 -15.39
CA MET A 535 30.94 -15.13 -14.42
C MET A 535 31.88 -14.88 -13.24
N TYR A 536 31.84 -13.68 -12.69
CA TYR A 536 32.57 -13.32 -11.47
C TYR A 536 32.07 -14.12 -10.27
N GLY A 537 32.99 -14.42 -9.34
CA GLY A 537 32.71 -15.29 -8.19
C GLY A 537 32.78 -16.76 -8.58
N GLU A 538 31.97 -17.61 -7.93
CA GLU A 538 31.88 -19.04 -8.22
C GLU A 538 30.47 -19.38 -8.70
N SER A 539 30.37 -20.23 -9.71
CA SER A 539 29.10 -20.75 -10.22
C SER A 539 29.22 -22.21 -10.60
N GLN A 540 28.12 -22.94 -10.51
CA GLN A 540 28.06 -24.36 -10.84
C GLN A 540 26.95 -24.59 -11.85
N CYS A 541 27.22 -25.44 -12.83
CA CYS A 541 26.19 -25.94 -13.74
C CYS A 541 26.58 -27.31 -14.29
N GLN A 542 25.58 -28.10 -14.68
CA GLN A 542 25.81 -29.30 -15.45
C GLN A 542 26.23 -28.91 -16.86
N MET A 543 27.30 -29.53 -17.34
CA MET A 543 27.82 -29.36 -18.69
C MET A 543 28.19 -30.71 -19.26
N THR A 544 27.96 -30.88 -20.56
CA THR A 544 28.53 -31.98 -21.34
C THR A 544 29.80 -31.53 -22.06
N GLY A 545 30.77 -32.40 -22.31
CA GLY A 545 31.90 -32.01 -23.15
C GLY A 545 33.06 -32.98 -23.18
N THR A 546 34.19 -32.52 -23.72
CA THR A 546 35.40 -33.33 -23.84
C THR A 546 36.05 -33.47 -22.47
N MET A 547 36.11 -34.71 -21.96
CA MET A 547 36.74 -34.98 -20.67
C MET A 547 38.26 -35.14 -20.80
N PRO A 548 39.02 -34.78 -19.74
CA PRO A 548 40.45 -35.06 -19.73
C PRO A 548 40.74 -36.56 -19.82
N SER A 549 41.88 -36.91 -20.44
CA SER A 549 42.35 -38.28 -20.47
C SER A 549 42.53 -38.79 -19.04
N GLY A 550 41.87 -39.91 -18.70
CA GLY A 550 41.84 -40.45 -17.34
C GLY A 550 40.63 -40.04 -16.51
N PHE A 551 39.72 -39.20 -17.03
CA PHE A 551 38.41 -38.99 -16.42
C PHE A 551 37.57 -40.26 -16.56
N LEU A 552 37.09 -40.79 -15.43
CA LEU A 552 36.18 -41.93 -15.37
C LEU A 552 34.79 -41.38 -15.03
N GLY A 553 33.82 -41.50 -15.93
CA GLY A 553 32.44 -41.04 -15.68
C GLY A 553 31.67 -40.66 -16.94
N ASP A 554 30.42 -40.23 -16.73
CA ASP A 554 29.55 -39.67 -17.76
C ASP A 554 30.18 -38.39 -18.33
N PRO A 555 30.09 -38.14 -19.65
CA PRO A 555 30.47 -36.85 -20.25
C PRO A 555 29.67 -35.65 -19.71
N THR A 556 28.62 -35.88 -18.92
CA THR A 556 27.85 -34.88 -18.18
C THR A 556 28.40 -34.74 -16.76
N VAL A 557 28.98 -33.59 -16.44
CA VAL A 557 29.60 -33.34 -15.14
C VAL A 557 29.08 -32.06 -14.52
N MET A 558 29.19 -31.96 -13.20
CA MET A 558 29.09 -30.69 -12.50
C MET A 558 30.37 -29.89 -12.75
N ALA A 559 30.27 -28.85 -13.57
CA ALA A 559 31.34 -27.89 -13.80
C ALA A 559 31.17 -26.70 -12.83
N LYS A 560 32.19 -26.46 -12.01
CA LYS A 560 32.35 -25.24 -11.23
C LYS A 560 33.27 -24.29 -11.97
N MET A 561 32.74 -23.13 -12.30
CA MET A 561 33.48 -22.05 -12.93
C MET A 561 33.73 -20.96 -11.89
N SER A 562 34.94 -20.42 -11.85
CA SER A 562 35.25 -19.32 -10.93
C SER A 562 36.11 -18.24 -11.58
N ARG A 563 35.79 -16.98 -11.30
CA ARG A 563 36.59 -15.82 -11.71
C ARG A 563 36.75 -14.85 -10.54
N GLU A 564 37.99 -14.61 -10.15
CA GLU A 564 38.28 -13.67 -9.06
C GLU A 564 38.14 -12.21 -9.54
N ASN A 565 37.55 -11.36 -8.70
CA ASN A 565 37.43 -9.93 -8.96
C ASN A 565 38.68 -9.20 -8.43
N ILE A 566 39.78 -9.35 -9.15
CA ILE A 566 41.03 -8.62 -8.91
C ILE A 566 41.00 -7.39 -9.81
N GLY A 567 40.87 -6.20 -9.19
CA GLY A 567 40.84 -4.93 -9.91
C GLY A 567 41.98 -4.82 -10.92
N ASN A 568 41.62 -4.44 -12.15
CA ASN A 568 42.46 -4.38 -13.37
C ASN A 568 42.62 -5.71 -14.14
N ASN A 569 41.63 -6.08 -14.98
CA ASN A 569 41.75 -6.86 -16.23
C ASN A 569 42.81 -8.00 -16.30
N TYR A 570 43.16 -8.60 -15.17
CA TYR A 570 44.20 -9.62 -15.08
C TYR A 570 43.50 -10.96 -15.21
N TYR A 571 43.73 -11.61 -16.34
CA TYR A 571 43.16 -12.92 -16.71
C TYR A 571 43.71 -14.17 -15.98
N PRO A 572 44.72 -14.15 -15.07
CA PRO A 572 45.21 -15.40 -14.51
C PRO A 572 44.27 -16.05 -13.48
N HIS A 573 43.11 -15.50 -13.13
CA HIS A 573 42.28 -16.05 -12.05
C HIS A 573 40.90 -16.51 -12.52
N VAL A 574 40.85 -17.14 -13.70
CA VAL A 574 39.67 -17.82 -14.21
C VAL A 574 39.93 -19.33 -14.23
N TYR A 575 39.06 -20.11 -13.59
CA TYR A 575 39.20 -21.55 -13.45
C TYR A 575 37.91 -22.27 -13.85
N GLN A 576 38.06 -23.45 -14.43
CA GLN A 576 37.00 -24.43 -14.63
C GLN A 576 37.40 -25.71 -13.92
N THR A 577 36.63 -26.11 -12.91
CA THR A 577 36.80 -27.33 -12.14
C THR A 577 35.65 -28.26 -12.45
N ILE A 578 35.92 -29.51 -12.81
CA ILE A 578 34.90 -30.54 -13.01
C ILE A 578 34.94 -31.53 -11.86
N TYR A 579 33.75 -31.82 -11.32
CA TYR A 579 33.56 -32.82 -10.28
C TYR A 579 33.03 -34.11 -10.92
N PRO A 580 33.57 -35.28 -10.55
CA PRO A 580 32.99 -36.55 -10.96
C PRO A 580 31.56 -36.67 -10.44
N SER A 581 30.73 -37.44 -11.15
CA SER A 581 29.36 -37.76 -10.72
C SER A 581 29.36 -38.23 -9.25
N PRO A 582 28.31 -37.94 -8.44
CA PRO A 582 28.19 -38.44 -7.07
C PRO A 582 28.41 -39.95 -6.92
N ASP A 583 28.12 -40.73 -7.97
CA ASP A 583 28.29 -42.19 -8.01
C ASP A 583 29.70 -42.63 -8.39
N ASN A 584 30.58 -41.69 -8.74
CA ASN A 584 31.97 -41.96 -9.12
C ASN A 584 32.91 -41.29 -8.11
N HIS A 585 33.67 -42.12 -7.38
CA HIS A 585 34.80 -41.69 -6.53
C HIS A 585 36.01 -41.20 -7.36
N GLY A 586 35.75 -40.44 -8.43
CA GLY A 586 36.77 -39.98 -9.37
C GLY A 586 37.59 -38.82 -8.81
N ASN A 587 38.72 -38.54 -9.47
CA ASN A 587 39.54 -37.39 -9.16
C ASN A 587 38.88 -36.09 -9.65
N ILE A 588 39.11 -34.98 -8.94
CA ILE A 588 38.68 -33.66 -9.37
C ILE A 588 39.68 -33.13 -10.39
N TRP A 589 39.20 -32.48 -11.45
CA TRP A 589 40.06 -31.89 -12.48
C TRP A 589 39.82 -30.40 -12.58
N ARG A 590 40.88 -29.62 -12.77
CA ARG A 590 40.80 -28.17 -12.92
C ARG A 590 41.65 -27.71 -14.09
N ARG A 591 41.16 -26.76 -14.88
CA ARG A 591 41.95 -25.97 -15.83
C ARG A 591 41.86 -24.50 -15.51
N GLN A 592 42.95 -23.79 -15.78
CA GLN A 592 43.08 -22.33 -15.62
C GLN A 592 43.07 -21.69 -17.01
N ALA A 593 42.50 -20.50 -17.13
CA ALA A 593 42.55 -19.75 -18.38
C ALA A 593 43.98 -19.32 -18.71
N ILE A 594 44.37 -19.47 -19.98
CA ILE A 594 45.63 -18.93 -20.51
C ILE A 594 45.43 -17.48 -20.93
N ASN A 595 44.28 -17.18 -21.54
CA ASN A 595 43.87 -15.84 -21.96
C ASN A 595 42.33 -15.76 -21.97
N GLN A 596 41.77 -14.66 -22.48
CA GLN A 596 40.32 -14.44 -22.55
C GLN A 596 39.53 -15.53 -23.27
N THR A 597 40.07 -16.16 -24.31
CA THR A 597 39.31 -17.08 -25.15
C THR A 597 39.79 -18.52 -25.07
N THR A 598 40.92 -18.76 -24.40
CA THR A 598 41.61 -20.06 -24.42
C THR A 598 41.81 -20.63 -23.02
N TRP A 599 41.31 -21.84 -22.81
CA TRP A 599 41.58 -22.64 -21.62
C TRP A 599 42.94 -23.34 -21.69
N GLY A 600 43.58 -23.52 -20.53
CA GLY A 600 44.69 -24.43 -20.37
C GLY A 600 44.27 -25.90 -20.35
N ALA A 601 45.23 -26.79 -20.20
CA ALA A 601 44.95 -28.21 -20.00
C ALA A 601 44.30 -28.45 -18.63
N PHE A 602 43.39 -29.41 -18.56
CA PHE A 602 42.93 -29.94 -17.27
C PHE A 602 44.08 -30.65 -16.57
N VAL A 603 44.29 -30.31 -15.31
CA VAL A 603 45.17 -31.01 -14.39
C VAL A 603 44.33 -31.64 -13.29
N GLN A 604 44.66 -32.88 -12.95
CA GLN A 604 44.07 -33.54 -11.80
C GLN A 604 44.53 -32.80 -10.53
N ILE A 605 43.59 -32.44 -9.67
CA ILE A 605 43.89 -31.81 -8.38
C ILE A 605 43.62 -32.80 -7.23
N PRO A 606 44.41 -32.73 -6.13
CA PRO A 606 44.26 -33.63 -4.99
C PRO A 606 42.88 -33.60 -4.33
#